data_AF-I3WI16-F1
#
_entry.id   AF-I3WI16-F1
#
_cell.length_a   1.000
_cell.length_b   1.000
_cell.length_c   1.000
_cell.angle_alpha   90.00
_cell.angle_beta   90.00
_cell.angle_gamma   90.00
#
_symmetry.space_group_name_H-M   'P 1'
#
loop_
_entity.id
_entity.type
_entity.pdbx_description
1 polymer ?
#
loop_
_entity_poly.entity_id
_entity_poly.type
_entity_poly.pdbx_seq_one_letter_code
_entity_poly.pdbx_strand_id
1 'polypeptide(L)'
;MPQGSSSYLIMIVFIVLIGIMMWWQSRKAKQQQQKMKDFRSSLEPGTEIITIGGIIGKVVSVDEEYEEIVIDSEGSLLRFTFRAINKEYTRPAFIHDDEVEDAEQTDEADDQAQVPVDKALESVENATQSDDSAQTADAEK
;
A
#
# COMPACT_ATOMS: atom_id res chain seq x y z
N MET A 1 -35.64 39.99 -15.84
CA MET A 1 -34.87 38.86 -16.39
C MET A 1 -34.88 37.74 -15.35
N PRO A 2 -35.53 36.59 -15.58
CA PRO A 2 -35.55 35.51 -14.62
C PRO A 2 -34.27 34.66 -14.75
N GLN A 3 -33.22 35.01 -14.00
CA GLN A 3 -32.00 34.19 -13.85
C GLN A 3 -32.15 33.14 -12.73
N GLY A 4 -33.30 32.47 -12.65
CA GLY A 4 -33.58 31.46 -11.62
C GLY A 4 -33.31 30.03 -12.09
N SER A 5 -33.70 29.69 -13.32
CA SER A 5 -33.70 28.31 -13.83
C SER A 5 -32.29 27.74 -14.08
N SER A 6 -31.36 28.56 -14.58
CA SER A 6 -29.96 28.11 -14.81
C SER A 6 -29.20 27.85 -13.51
N SER A 7 -29.51 28.59 -12.45
CA SER A 7 -28.86 28.42 -11.14
C SER A 7 -29.31 27.13 -10.44
N TYR A 8 -30.60 26.77 -10.54
CA TYR A 8 -31.10 25.49 -10.02
C TYR A 8 -30.54 24.29 -10.78
N LEU A 9 -30.38 24.37 -12.10
CA LEU A 9 -29.75 23.30 -12.88
C LEU A 9 -28.28 23.08 -12.47
N ILE A 10 -27.51 24.15 -12.29
CA ILE A 10 -26.12 24.06 -11.80
C ILE A 10 -26.07 23.47 -10.38
N MET A 11 -27.00 23.86 -9.50
CA MET A 11 -27.09 23.32 -8.14
C MET A 11 -27.40 21.83 -8.13
N ILE A 12 -28.35 21.38 -8.96
CA ILE A 12 -28.70 19.96 -9.11
C ILE A 12 -27.50 19.15 -9.63
N VAL A 13 -26.79 19.66 -10.63
CA VAL A 13 -25.58 19.01 -11.15
C VAL A 13 -24.51 18.87 -10.07
N PHE A 14 -24.29 19.89 -9.24
CA PHE A 14 -23.35 19.83 -8.13
C PHE A 14 -23.72 18.77 -7.08
N ILE A 15 -25.00 18.70 -6.70
CA ILE A 15 -25.49 17.69 -5.75
C ILE A 15 -25.29 16.28 -6.30
N VAL A 16 -25.58 16.07 -7.60
CA VAL A 16 -25.37 14.78 -8.27
C VAL A 16 -23.88 14.41 -8.28
N LEU A 17 -22.99 15.36 -8.57
CA LEU A 17 -21.55 15.15 -8.61
C LEU A 17 -21.00 14.78 -7.22
N ILE A 18 -21.42 15.47 -6.17
CA ILE A 18 -21.08 15.15 -4.77
C ILE A 18 -21.61 13.76 -4.40
N GLY A 19 -22.83 13.42 -4.81
CA GLY A 19 -23.43 12.10 -4.58
C GLY A 19 -22.60 10.96 -5.18
N ILE A 20 -22.14 11.12 -6.42
CA ILE A 20 -21.28 10.14 -7.11
C ILE A 20 -19.91 10.02 -6.42
N MET A 21 -19.29 11.16 -6.08
CA MET A 21 -18.01 11.17 -5.35
C MET A 21 -18.13 10.48 -3.98
N MET A 22 -19.18 10.77 -3.22
CA MET A 22 -19.40 10.21 -1.89
C MET A 22 -19.64 8.70 -1.94
N TRP A 23 -20.34 8.20 -2.97
CA TRP A 23 -20.51 6.77 -3.19
C TRP A 23 -19.18 6.07 -3.51
N TRP A 24 -18.35 6.68 -4.36
CA TRP A 24 -17.03 6.13 -4.69
C TRP A 24 -16.09 6.14 -3.48
N GLN A 25 -16.09 7.22 -2.69
CA GLN A 25 -15.30 7.32 -1.48
C GLN A 25 -15.77 6.34 -0.39
N SER A 26 -17.08 6.14 -0.23
CA SER A 26 -17.63 5.13 0.69
C SER A 26 -17.17 3.72 0.32
N ARG A 27 -17.14 3.41 -0.98
CA ARG A 27 -16.61 2.13 -1.47
C ARG A 27 -15.12 1.96 -1.18
N LYS A 28 -14.31 3.00 -1.41
CA LYS A 28 -12.87 2.98 -1.08
C LYS A 28 -12.61 2.87 0.43
N ALA A 29 -13.38 3.57 1.24
CA ALA A 29 -13.26 3.53 2.70
C ALA A 29 -13.56 2.13 3.26
N LYS A 30 -14.58 1.44 2.72
CA LYS A 30 -14.88 0.05 3.11
C LYS A 30 -13.72 -0.90 2.81
N GLN A 31 -13.09 -0.77 1.64
CA GLN A 31 -11.94 -1.61 1.28
C GLN A 31 -10.72 -1.36 2.19
N GLN A 32 -10.45 -0.11 2.56
CA GLN A 32 -9.37 0.20 3.51
C GLN A 32 -9.64 -0.39 4.90
N GLN A 33 -10.88 -0.34 5.37
CA GLN A 33 -11.27 -0.96 6.64
C GLN A 33 -11.19 -2.49 6.61
N GLN A 34 -11.50 -3.11 5.48
CA GLN A 34 -11.35 -4.56 5.30
C GLN A 34 -9.87 -4.96 5.36
N LYS A 35 -8.99 -4.27 4.62
CA LYS A 35 -7.54 -4.54 4.63
C LYS A 35 -6.92 -4.48 6.03
N MET A 36 -7.30 -3.51 6.87
CA MET A 36 -6.83 -3.46 8.25
C MET A 36 -7.37 -4.59 9.13
N LYS A 37 -8.58 -5.09 8.86
CA LYS A 37 -9.15 -6.24 9.58
C LYS A 37 -8.48 -7.53 9.15
N ASP A 38 -8.34 -7.73 7.84
CA ASP A 38 -7.73 -8.93 7.26
C ASP A 38 -6.25 -9.05 7.69
N PHE A 39 -5.53 -7.92 7.73
CA PHE A 39 -4.16 -7.89 8.23
C PHE A 39 -4.08 -8.31 9.71
N ARG A 40 -4.99 -7.82 10.57
CA ARG A 40 -5.03 -8.25 11.98
C ARG A 40 -5.33 -9.74 12.14
N SER A 41 -6.29 -10.26 11.38
CA SER A 41 -6.61 -11.69 11.37
C SER A 41 -5.45 -12.55 10.85
N SER A 42 -4.61 -12.04 9.95
CA SER A 42 -3.44 -12.77 9.46
C SER A 42 -2.27 -12.85 10.47
N LEU A 43 -2.30 -12.06 11.54
CA LEU A 43 -1.21 -11.98 12.53
C LEU A 43 -1.49 -12.80 13.80
N GLU A 44 -2.39 -13.77 13.77
CA GLU A 44 -2.64 -14.60 14.95
C GLU A 44 -1.37 -15.35 15.42
N PRO A 45 -1.11 -15.44 16.73
CA PRO A 45 0.00 -16.22 17.25
C PRO A 45 -0.07 -17.67 16.78
N GLY A 46 1.01 -18.15 16.18
CA GLY A 46 1.10 -19.49 15.63
C GLY A 46 1.04 -19.56 14.09
N THR A 47 0.69 -18.47 13.41
CA THR A 47 0.69 -18.39 11.95
C THR A 47 2.11 -18.32 11.40
N GLU A 48 2.37 -19.00 10.28
CA GLU A 48 3.63 -18.90 9.54
C GLU A 48 3.52 -17.76 8.52
N ILE A 49 4.44 -16.80 8.59
CA ILE A 49 4.38 -15.57 7.81
C ILE A 49 5.72 -15.34 7.11
N ILE A 50 5.67 -14.61 6.00
CA ILE A 50 6.87 -14.12 5.32
C ILE A 50 6.95 -12.60 5.43
N THR A 51 8.12 -12.14 5.86
CA THR A 51 8.44 -10.70 5.91
C THR A 51 8.75 -10.17 4.51
N ILE A 52 8.71 -8.84 4.33
CA ILE A 52 9.08 -8.18 3.06
C ILE A 52 10.52 -8.51 2.64
N GLY A 53 11.42 -8.74 3.62
CA GLY A 53 12.81 -9.14 3.38
C GLY A 53 13.00 -10.61 3.02
N GLY A 54 11.92 -11.40 2.92
CA GLY A 54 11.98 -12.83 2.59
C GLY A 54 12.29 -13.74 3.79
N ILE A 55 12.31 -13.21 5.01
CA ILE A 55 12.47 -14.02 6.23
C ILE A 55 11.14 -14.70 6.53
N ILE A 56 11.17 -16.02 6.69
CA ILE A 56 10.01 -16.85 7.02
C ILE A 56 10.11 -17.23 8.50
N GLY A 57 8.99 -17.16 9.22
CA GLY A 57 8.96 -17.65 10.59
C GLY A 57 7.54 -17.69 11.15
N LYS A 58 7.46 -18.17 12.39
CA LYS A 58 6.20 -18.36 13.11
C LYS A 58 5.95 -17.21 14.08
N VAL A 59 4.75 -16.66 14.10
CA VAL A 59 4.36 -15.62 15.06
C VAL A 59 4.33 -16.21 16.48
N VAL A 60 5.09 -15.60 17.39
CA VAL A 60 5.14 -16.00 18.81
C VAL A 60 4.31 -15.06 19.68
N SER A 61 4.45 -13.75 19.47
CA SER A 61 3.71 -12.73 20.21
C SER A 61 3.49 -11.49 19.36
N VAL A 62 2.38 -10.81 19.64
CA VAL A 62 1.95 -9.59 18.95
C VAL A 62 1.75 -8.50 19.99
N ASP A 63 2.34 -7.33 19.74
CA ASP A 63 2.14 -6.12 20.53
C ASP A 63 1.37 -5.11 19.67
N GLU A 64 0.08 -4.95 19.96
CA GLU A 64 -0.80 -4.02 19.25
C GLU A 64 -0.59 -2.55 19.64
N GLU A 65 0.02 -2.28 20.80
CA GLU A 65 0.25 -0.92 21.29
C GLU A 65 1.40 -0.26 20.51
N TYR A 66 2.47 -1.02 20.27
CA TYR A 66 3.66 -0.54 19.56
C TYR A 66 3.72 -0.98 18.09
N GLU A 67 2.73 -1.72 17.60
CA GLU A 67 2.70 -2.32 16.26
C GLU A 67 3.93 -3.21 15.99
N GLU A 68 4.35 -3.98 17.01
CA GLU A 68 5.50 -4.88 16.97
C GLU A 68 5.05 -6.34 17.00
N ILE A 69 5.80 -7.20 16.32
CA ILE A 69 5.56 -8.65 16.27
C ILE A 69 6.88 -9.38 16.51
N VAL A 70 6.82 -10.44 17.32
CA VAL A 70 7.95 -11.33 17.56
C VAL A 70 7.72 -12.62 16.79
N ILE A 71 8.69 -12.96 15.96
CA ILE A 71 8.68 -14.12 15.08
C ILE A 71 9.83 -15.03 15.45
N ASP A 72 9.56 -16.33 15.48
CA ASP A 72 10.58 -17.38 15.59
C ASP A 72 10.99 -17.84 14.19
N SER A 73 12.25 -17.60 13.85
CA SER A 73 12.90 -18.11 12.64
C SER A 73 14.02 -19.05 13.06
N GLU A 74 13.82 -20.35 12.84
CA GLU A 74 14.81 -21.41 13.14
C GLU A 74 15.37 -21.39 14.57
N GLY A 75 14.56 -21.00 15.57
CA GLY A 75 14.95 -20.93 16.98
C GLY A 75 15.48 -19.56 17.42
N SER A 76 15.48 -18.57 16.53
CA SER A 76 15.87 -17.20 16.85
C SER A 76 14.63 -16.30 16.90
N LEU A 77 14.43 -15.66 18.06
CA LEU A 77 13.34 -14.70 18.28
C LEU A 77 13.73 -13.33 17.72
N LEU A 78 13.04 -12.91 16.68
CA LEU A 78 13.27 -11.65 15.98
C LEU A 78 12.05 -10.76 16.13
N ARG A 79 12.29 -9.46 16.30
CA ARG A 79 11.22 -8.47 16.44
C ARG A 79 11.16 -7.58 15.23
N PHE A 80 9.96 -7.44 14.69
CA PHE A 80 9.67 -6.66 13.50
C PHE A 80 8.50 -5.72 13.77
N THR A 81 8.41 -4.65 12.98
CA THR A 81 7.19 -3.83 12.93
C THR A 81 6.17 -4.51 12.04
N PHE A 82 4.88 -4.26 12.25
CA PHE A 82 3.80 -4.79 11.40
C PHE A 82 4.00 -4.49 9.92
N ARG A 83 4.56 -3.32 9.60
CA ARG A 83 4.85 -2.91 8.22
C ARG A 83 5.84 -3.82 7.50
N ALA A 84 6.63 -4.62 8.23
CA ALA A 84 7.56 -5.57 7.65
C ALA A 84 6.91 -6.91 7.29
N ILE A 85 5.63 -7.13 7.63
CA ILE A 85 4.94 -8.41 7.39
C ILE A 85 4.09 -8.28 6.11
N ASN A 86 4.24 -9.23 5.20
CA ASN A 86 3.60 -9.15 3.89
C ASN A 86 2.31 -9.99 3.82
N LYS A 87 2.42 -11.30 4.07
CA LYS A 87 1.29 -12.26 4.02
C LYS A 87 1.66 -13.55 4.74
N GLU A 88 0.64 -14.34 5.08
CA GLU A 88 0.79 -15.74 5.47
C GLU A 88 1.61 -16.51 4.41
N TYR A 89 2.57 -17.30 4.87
CA TYR A 89 3.44 -18.08 4.03
C TYR A 89 2.79 -19.42 3.71
N THR A 90 2.27 -19.55 2.49
CA THR A 90 1.87 -20.85 1.93
C THR A 90 2.95 -21.32 0.98
N ARG A 91 3.60 -22.45 1.27
CA ARG A 91 4.57 -23.04 0.33
C ARG A 91 3.82 -23.51 -0.93
N PRO A 92 4.08 -22.94 -2.12
CA PRO A 92 3.52 -23.50 -3.34
C PRO A 92 4.10 -24.90 -3.52
N ALA A 93 3.23 -25.89 -3.70
CA ALA A 93 3.66 -27.23 -4.04
C ALA A 93 4.27 -27.19 -5.44
N PHE A 94 5.60 -27.33 -5.53
CA PHE A 94 6.25 -27.62 -6.80
C PHE A 94 5.92 -29.07 -7.13
N ILE A 95 4.93 -29.29 -8.00
CA ILE A 95 4.75 -30.59 -8.64
C ILE A 95 5.96 -30.74 -9.59
N HIS A 96 6.87 -31.65 -9.25
CA HIS A 96 7.88 -32.07 -10.22
C HIS A 96 7.15 -32.79 -11.35
N ASP A 97 7.42 -32.38 -12.60
CA ASP A 97 6.75 -32.80 -13.84
C ASP A 97 6.96 -34.30 -14.19
N ASP A 98 7.48 -35.09 -13.24
CA ASP A 98 7.84 -36.50 -13.43
C ASP A 98 6.75 -37.48 -12.93
N GLU A 99 5.68 -37.01 -12.30
CA GLU A 99 4.55 -37.85 -11.86
C GLU A 99 3.20 -37.21 -12.22
N VAL A 100 2.83 -37.32 -13.49
CA VAL A 100 1.47 -37.06 -13.99
C VAL A 100 0.59 -38.31 -13.84
N GLU A 101 -0.01 -38.50 -12.67
CA GLU A 101 -1.27 -39.25 -12.56
C GLU A 101 -2.08 -38.79 -11.33
N ASP A 102 -3.23 -38.16 -11.64
CA ASP A 102 -4.39 -37.87 -10.79
C ASP A 102 -4.23 -36.96 -9.56
N ALA A 103 -4.53 -35.67 -9.75
CA ALA A 103 -5.48 -34.96 -8.87
C ALA A 103 -6.03 -33.69 -9.56
N GLU A 104 -7.35 -33.61 -9.62
CA GLU A 104 -8.15 -32.61 -10.31
C GLU A 104 -7.97 -31.18 -9.77
N GLN A 105 -8.12 -30.22 -10.69
CA GLN A 105 -8.15 -28.77 -10.48
C GLN A 105 -9.37 -28.31 -9.67
N THR A 106 -9.12 -27.55 -8.60
CA THR A 106 -10.01 -26.54 -7.97
C THR A 106 -9.08 -25.64 -7.13
N ASP A 107 -9.08 -24.32 -7.10
CA ASP A 107 -9.98 -23.28 -7.57
C ASP A 107 -9.18 -21.97 -7.79
N GLU A 108 -9.82 -21.05 -8.49
CA GLU A 108 -9.36 -19.83 -9.13
C GLU A 108 -8.66 -18.80 -8.19
N ALA A 109 -7.45 -18.36 -8.56
CA ALA A 109 -6.80 -17.18 -8.00
C ALA A 109 -7.04 -15.96 -8.92
N ASP A 110 -7.86 -15.04 -8.43
CA ASP A 110 -8.01 -13.67 -8.94
C ASP A 110 -6.70 -12.91 -8.74
N ASP A 111 -5.89 -12.78 -9.79
CA ASP A 111 -4.77 -11.84 -9.80
C ASP A 111 -4.59 -11.25 -11.20
N GLN A 112 -5.38 -10.20 -11.50
CA GLN A 112 -5.14 -9.37 -12.67
C GLN A 112 -3.90 -8.49 -12.43
N ALA A 113 -2.82 -8.98 -13.01
CA ALA A 113 -1.58 -8.29 -13.26
C ALA A 113 -1.73 -6.95 -14.01
N GLN A 114 -1.02 -5.94 -13.48
CA GLN A 114 -0.18 -4.95 -14.17
C GLN A 114 -0.81 -3.73 -14.85
N VAL A 115 -0.40 -2.55 -14.36
CA VAL A 115 0.02 -1.44 -15.24
C VAL A 115 1.36 -0.89 -14.73
N PRO A 116 2.46 -0.99 -15.51
CA PRO A 116 3.75 -0.39 -15.18
C PRO A 116 3.77 1.07 -15.64
N VAL A 117 4.25 1.99 -14.81
CA VAL A 117 4.66 3.33 -15.27
C VAL A 117 5.87 3.83 -14.50
N ASP A 118 7.04 3.31 -14.86
CA ASP A 118 8.29 4.07 -14.80
C ASP A 118 8.23 5.19 -15.84
N LYS A 119 7.86 6.42 -15.44
CA LYS A 119 8.26 7.67 -16.12
C LYS A 119 7.85 8.91 -15.31
N ALA A 120 8.63 9.29 -14.29
CA ALA A 120 8.51 10.61 -13.66
C ALA A 120 9.79 11.03 -12.90
N LEU A 121 10.94 10.98 -13.57
CA LEU A 121 12.17 11.61 -13.11
C LEU A 121 12.77 12.42 -14.27
N GLU A 122 12.15 13.55 -14.61
CA GLU A 122 12.73 14.58 -15.49
C GLU A 122 11.80 15.80 -15.51
N SER A 123 11.87 16.66 -14.48
CA SER A 123 11.52 18.08 -14.56
C SER A 123 11.47 18.72 -13.16
N VAL A 124 12.63 18.97 -12.55
CA VAL A 124 12.81 20.03 -11.53
C VAL A 124 14.28 20.42 -11.51
N GLU A 125 14.74 21.02 -12.61
CA GLU A 125 16.04 21.68 -12.67
C GLU A 125 15.96 22.90 -13.59
N ASN A 126 15.08 23.86 -13.28
CA ASN A 126 15.27 25.25 -13.68
C ASN A 126 14.33 26.22 -12.94
N ALA A 127 14.83 26.85 -11.87
CA ALA A 127 14.39 28.10 -11.22
C ALA A 127 15.15 28.14 -9.89
N THR A 128 16.13 29.01 -9.61
CA THR A 128 16.29 30.42 -9.96
C THR A 128 17.71 30.80 -9.57
N GLN A 129 18.49 31.39 -10.48
CA GLN A 129 19.82 31.94 -10.21
C GLN A 129 19.92 33.33 -10.86
N SER A 130 19.75 34.37 -10.04
CA SER A 130 20.04 35.81 -10.25
C SER A 130 19.17 36.57 -9.23
N ASP A 131 19.61 37.37 -8.27
CA ASP A 131 20.78 38.23 -8.06
C ASP A 131 21.11 38.16 -6.54
N ASP A 132 22.30 38.45 -6.00
CA ASP A 132 22.99 39.72 -6.10
C ASP A 132 24.41 39.60 -5.53
N SER A 133 25.30 40.25 -6.26
CA SER A 133 26.70 40.60 -6.07
C SER A 133 27.18 40.79 -4.62
N ALA A 134 28.19 40.01 -4.22
CA ALA A 134 29.15 40.41 -3.18
C ALA A 134 30.56 40.27 -3.76
N GLN A 135 31.05 41.35 -4.36
CA GLN A 135 32.43 41.46 -4.83
C GLN A 135 33.21 42.43 -3.94
N THR A 136 34.37 41.94 -3.51
CA THR A 136 35.61 42.63 -3.11
C THR A 136 35.73 43.32 -1.76
N ALA A 137 36.80 42.91 -1.08
CA ALA A 137 37.45 43.52 0.05
C ALA A 137 38.21 44.80 -0.33
N ASP A 138 38.28 45.75 0.60
CA ASP A 138 39.47 46.52 1.04
C ASP A 138 38.96 47.51 2.12
N ALA A 139 39.47 47.48 3.35
CA ALA A 139 40.63 48.24 3.81
C ALA A 139 40.44 49.77 3.78
N GLU A 140 40.64 50.34 4.97
CA GLU A 140 41.12 51.69 5.25
C GLU A 140 40.12 52.85 5.48
N LYS A 141 40.22 53.35 6.73
CA LYS A 141 39.96 54.69 7.27
C LYS A 141 38.60 54.99 7.92
#